data_AF-A0A2N6DZ75-F1
#
_entry.id   AF-A0A2N6DZ75-F1
#
_cell.length_a   1.000
_cell.length_b   1.000
_cell.length_c   1.000
_cell.angle_alpha   90.00
_cell.angle_beta   90.00
_cell.angle_gamma   90.00
#
_symmetry.space_group_name_H-M   'P 1'
#
loop_
_entity.id
_entity.type
_entity.pdbx_description
1 polymer ?
#
loop_
_entity_poly.entity_id
_entity_poly.type
_entity_poly.pdbx_seq_one_letter_code
_entity_poly.pdbx_strand_id
1 'polypeptide(L)'
;GLWDKMEVEFIGYSKAAAAIGDGLIDAMWVFAGFPNSSVIQAAASNKIKILDTYEAGQKGGAFEQYPFYAPVSIPAGTYSGVDHEVKTFQDSALWVAGSHVNADNVYDALANIYTPEGLSYMVKVKSTAKSMSIEGALTGIVTPVHAGAQTFWKEKGLTITGAQMGH
;
A
#
# COMPACT_ATOMS: atom_id res chain seq x y z
N GLY A 1 5.91 -16.38 20.06
CA GLY A 1 4.62 -15.83 19.56
C GLY A 1 3.90 -16.88 18.73
N LEU A 2 2.91 -16.50 17.91
CA LEU A 2 2.34 -17.44 16.91
C LEU A 2 3.39 -17.85 15.86
N TRP A 3 4.37 -16.98 15.60
CA TRP A 3 5.45 -17.19 14.64
C TRP A 3 6.25 -18.48 14.87
N ASP A 4 6.52 -18.83 16.13
CA ASP A 4 7.27 -20.04 16.50
C ASP A 4 6.42 -21.32 16.41
N LYS A 5 5.13 -21.20 16.06
CA LYS A 5 4.15 -22.29 15.97
C LYS A 5 3.64 -22.52 14.54
N MET A 6 4.25 -21.86 13.55
CA MET A 6 3.90 -21.96 12.14
C MET A 6 5.12 -22.38 11.34
N GLU A 7 4.90 -23.14 10.26
CA GLU A 7 5.91 -23.37 9.23
C GLU A 7 5.81 -22.22 8.22
N VAL A 8 6.88 -21.44 8.08
CA VAL A 8 6.87 -20.19 7.32
C VAL A 8 7.60 -20.38 5.99
N GLU A 9 6.88 -20.14 4.90
CA GLU A 9 7.41 -20.18 3.54
C GLU A 9 7.67 -18.77 3.00
N PHE A 10 8.91 -18.49 2.59
CA PHE A 10 9.29 -17.21 1.97
C PHE A 10 9.20 -17.30 0.46
N ILE A 11 7.97 -17.31 -0.07
CA ILE A 11 7.68 -17.42 -1.49
C ILE A 11 6.92 -16.20 -2.04
N GLY A 12 7.14 -15.87 -3.31
CA GLY A 12 6.47 -14.73 -3.95
C GLY A 12 4.96 -14.93 -4.07
N TYR A 13 4.19 -13.84 -4.12
CA TYR A 13 2.73 -13.87 -4.04
C TYR A 13 2.05 -14.76 -5.08
N SER A 14 2.49 -14.77 -6.34
CA SER A 14 1.92 -15.67 -7.37
C SER A 14 2.18 -17.14 -7.06
N LYS A 15 3.33 -17.47 -6.49
CA LYS A 15 3.65 -18.85 -6.07
C LYS A 15 2.82 -19.24 -4.86
N ALA A 16 2.62 -18.34 -3.90
CA ALA A 16 1.74 -18.56 -2.76
C ALA A 16 0.28 -18.78 -3.18
N ALA A 17 -0.23 -18.02 -4.15
CA ALA A 17 -1.58 -18.18 -4.68
C ALA A 17 -1.82 -19.57 -5.30
N ALA A 18 -0.81 -20.12 -5.99
CA ALA A 18 -0.85 -21.50 -6.49
C ALA A 18 -0.74 -22.53 -5.35
N ALA A 19 0.20 -22.32 -4.42
CA ALA A 19 0.47 -23.22 -3.30
C ALA A 19 -0.74 -23.40 -2.36
N ILE A 20 -1.60 -22.39 -2.20
CA ILE A 20 -2.88 -22.53 -1.48
C ILE A 20 -3.78 -23.57 -2.15
N GLY A 21 -3.87 -23.55 -3.48
CA GLY A 21 -4.73 -24.50 -4.21
C GLY A 21 -4.21 -25.92 -4.22
N ASP A 22 -2.89 -26.08 -4.17
CA ASP A 22 -2.22 -27.37 -4.07
C ASP A 22 -2.19 -27.91 -2.63
N GLY A 23 -2.69 -27.15 -1.63
CA GLY A 23 -2.68 -27.54 -0.22
C GLY A 23 -1.29 -27.56 0.41
N LEU A 24 -0.32 -26.84 -0.18
CA LEU A 24 1.05 -26.74 0.32
C LEU A 24 1.19 -25.68 1.43
N ILE A 25 0.27 -24.72 1.47
CA ILE A 25 0.17 -23.72 2.54
C ILE A 25 -1.30 -23.49 2.90
N ASP A 26 -1.57 -23.20 4.17
CA ASP A 26 -2.93 -22.91 4.65
C ASP A 26 -3.35 -21.45 4.48
N ALA A 27 -2.37 -20.54 4.44
CA ALA A 27 -2.60 -19.11 4.37
C ALA A 27 -1.45 -18.39 3.66
N MET A 28 -1.77 -17.26 3.04
CA MET A 28 -0.78 -16.35 2.48
C MET A 28 -0.95 -14.94 3.05
N TRP A 29 0.15 -14.27 3.32
CA TRP A 29 0.17 -12.85 3.65
C TRP A 29 0.48 -12.04 2.38
N VAL A 30 -0.39 -11.10 2.03
CA VAL A 30 -0.17 -10.20 0.90
C VAL A 30 -0.21 -8.77 1.41
N PHE A 31 0.93 -8.11 1.31
CA PHE A 31 1.04 -6.70 1.65
C PHE A 31 1.21 -5.89 0.36
N ALA A 32 0.08 -5.57 -0.25
CA ALA A 32 -0.01 -4.84 -1.52
C ALA A 32 -1.39 -4.19 -1.69
N GLY A 33 -1.47 -3.11 -2.48
CA GLY A 33 -2.74 -2.46 -2.80
C GLY A 33 -3.74 -3.37 -3.52
N PHE A 34 -5.02 -3.16 -3.25
CA PHE A 34 -6.12 -3.88 -3.88
C PHE A 34 -6.72 -3.10 -5.08
N PRO A 35 -7.28 -3.79 -6.08
CA PRO A 35 -7.21 -5.24 -6.26
C PRO A 35 -5.79 -5.70 -6.65
N ASN A 36 -5.40 -6.88 -6.19
CA ASN A 36 -4.09 -7.49 -6.45
C ASN A 36 -4.25 -8.77 -7.29
N SER A 37 -3.39 -8.95 -8.30
CA SER A 37 -3.46 -10.08 -9.23
C SER A 37 -3.30 -11.45 -8.57
N SER A 38 -2.43 -11.61 -7.56
CA SER A 38 -2.25 -12.90 -6.89
C SER A 38 -3.46 -13.28 -6.05
N VAL A 39 -4.11 -12.30 -5.41
CA VAL A 39 -5.34 -12.53 -4.63
C VAL A 39 -6.52 -12.81 -5.56
N ILE A 40 -6.60 -12.12 -6.71
CA ILE A 40 -7.56 -12.47 -7.78
C ILE A 40 -7.37 -13.91 -8.23
N GLN A 41 -6.12 -14.32 -8.52
CA GLN A 41 -5.81 -15.68 -8.94
C GLN A 41 -6.19 -16.70 -7.87
N ALA A 42 -5.81 -16.46 -6.61
CA ALA A 42 -6.15 -17.33 -5.49
C ALA A 42 -7.68 -17.49 -5.34
N ALA A 43 -8.43 -16.39 -5.44
CA ALA A 43 -9.90 -16.38 -5.35
C ALA A 43 -10.60 -17.04 -6.55
N ALA A 44 -9.99 -16.98 -7.73
CA ALA A 44 -10.54 -17.59 -8.94
C ALA A 44 -10.36 -19.11 -8.94
N SER A 45 -9.25 -19.60 -8.39
CA SER A 45 -8.92 -21.04 -8.36
C SER A 45 -9.39 -21.75 -7.10
N ASN A 46 -9.59 -21.03 -6.00
CA ASN A 46 -9.83 -21.62 -4.68
C ASN A 46 -10.95 -20.90 -3.92
N LYS A 47 -11.60 -21.62 -3.00
CA LYS A 47 -12.48 -21.01 -2.01
C LYS A 47 -11.64 -20.39 -0.90
N ILE A 48 -11.43 -19.07 -0.97
CA ILE A 48 -10.65 -18.33 0.01
C ILE A 48 -11.53 -17.54 0.98
N LYS A 49 -10.94 -17.15 2.11
CA LYS A 49 -11.46 -16.11 3.01
C LYS A 49 -10.37 -15.07 3.23
N ILE A 50 -10.71 -13.79 3.17
CA ILE A 50 -9.82 -12.72 3.61
C ILE A 50 -10.12 -12.45 5.09
N LEU A 51 -9.08 -12.41 5.91
CA LEU A 51 -9.21 -12.18 7.35
C LEU A 51 -9.20 -10.69 7.65
N ASP A 52 -10.11 -10.26 8.52
CA ASP A 52 -10.04 -8.93 9.14
C ASP A 52 -8.81 -8.91 10.06
N THR A 53 -7.93 -7.94 9.84
CA THR A 53 -6.73 -7.76 10.65
C THR A 53 -6.78 -6.48 11.49
N TYR A 54 -7.76 -5.61 11.26
CA TYR A 54 -7.82 -4.30 11.89
C TYR A 54 -8.14 -4.42 13.38
N GLU A 55 -9.16 -5.21 13.74
CA GLU A 55 -9.54 -5.39 15.15
C GLU A 55 -8.40 -6.00 15.98
N ALA A 56 -7.75 -7.03 15.43
CA ALA A 56 -6.61 -7.68 16.06
C ALA A 56 -5.41 -6.72 16.19
N GLY A 57 -5.13 -5.95 15.14
CA GLY A 57 -4.07 -4.92 15.14
C GLY A 57 -4.32 -3.85 16.20
N GLN A 58 -5.55 -3.36 16.31
CA GLN A 58 -5.93 -2.38 17.33
C GLN A 58 -5.77 -2.94 18.74
N LYS A 59 -6.31 -4.13 19.02
CA LYS A 59 -6.17 -4.78 20.33
C LYS A 59 -4.71 -5.07 20.69
N GLY A 60 -3.88 -5.35 19.68
CA GLY A 60 -2.45 -5.61 19.83
C GLY A 60 -1.58 -4.35 19.97
N GLY A 61 -2.15 -3.15 19.85
CA GLY A 61 -1.39 -1.90 19.92
C GLY A 61 -0.57 -1.60 18.66
N ALA A 62 -0.92 -2.19 17.52
CA ALA A 62 -0.12 -2.09 16.29
C ALA A 62 -0.08 -0.66 15.75
N PHE A 63 -1.16 0.10 15.86
CA PHE A 63 -1.25 1.46 15.31
C PHE A 63 -0.51 2.48 16.19
N GLU A 64 -0.41 2.22 17.49
CA GLU A 64 0.37 3.01 18.43
C GLU A 64 1.88 2.74 18.28
N GLN A 65 2.25 1.47 18.08
CA GLN A 65 3.65 1.08 17.88
C GLN A 65 4.18 1.45 16.48
N TYR A 66 3.31 1.38 15.47
CA TYR A 66 3.65 1.58 14.06
C TYR A 66 2.72 2.63 13.45
N PRO A 67 2.96 3.93 13.72
CA PRO A 67 2.06 5.03 13.36
C PRO A 67 2.02 5.34 11.84
N PHE A 68 2.71 4.55 11.03
CA PHE A 68 2.62 4.57 9.57
C PHE A 68 1.51 3.65 9.03
N TYR A 69 0.93 2.77 9.85
CA TYR A 69 -0.22 1.99 9.46
C TYR A 69 -1.52 2.79 9.59
N ALA A 70 -2.31 2.79 8.52
CA ALA A 70 -3.63 3.41 8.47
C ALA A 70 -4.73 2.37 8.25
N PRO A 71 -5.94 2.57 8.81
CA PRO A 71 -7.10 1.73 8.50
C PRO A 71 -7.42 1.76 7.01
N VAL A 72 -7.84 0.64 6.47
CA VAL A 72 -8.44 0.57 5.13
C VAL A 72 -9.49 -0.54 5.06
N SER A 73 -10.51 -0.32 4.24
CA SER A 73 -11.55 -1.31 3.95
C SER A 73 -11.39 -1.80 2.51
N ILE A 74 -11.32 -3.13 2.33
CA ILE A 74 -11.43 -3.77 1.03
C ILE A 74 -12.93 -3.92 0.71
N PRO A 75 -13.46 -3.29 -0.36
CA PRO A 75 -14.87 -3.38 -0.69
C PRO A 75 -15.34 -4.82 -0.98
N ALA A 76 -16.59 -5.11 -0.65
CA ALA A 76 -17.25 -6.35 -1.06
C ALA A 76 -17.16 -6.55 -2.58
N GLY A 77 -16.96 -7.78 -3.03
CA GLY A 77 -16.86 -8.12 -4.45
C GLY A 77 -15.53 -7.73 -5.11
N THR A 78 -14.55 -7.21 -4.35
CA THR A 78 -13.19 -6.97 -4.88
C THR A 78 -12.53 -8.28 -5.36
N TYR A 79 -12.83 -9.40 -4.70
CA TYR A 79 -12.34 -10.73 -5.05
C TYR A 79 -13.51 -11.71 -5.10
N SER A 80 -13.43 -12.67 -6.03
CA SER A 80 -14.48 -13.68 -6.24
C SER A 80 -14.78 -14.44 -4.93
N GLY A 81 -16.06 -14.55 -4.56
CA GLY A 81 -16.48 -15.25 -3.35
C GLY A 81 -16.27 -14.48 -2.03
N VAL A 82 -15.80 -13.23 -2.10
CA VAL A 82 -15.65 -12.34 -0.95
C VAL A 82 -16.69 -11.21 -1.05
N ASP A 83 -17.91 -11.53 -0.64
CA ASP A 83 -19.09 -10.67 -0.84
C ASP A 83 -19.38 -9.71 0.34
N HIS A 84 -18.38 -9.46 1.18
CA HIS A 84 -18.46 -8.54 2.31
C HIS A 84 -17.24 -7.63 2.36
N GLU A 85 -17.41 -6.44 2.97
CA GLU A 85 -16.29 -5.57 3.28
C GLU A 85 -15.35 -6.24 4.28
N VAL A 86 -14.04 -6.10 4.07
CA VAL A 86 -13.02 -6.60 5.01
C VAL A 86 -12.18 -5.43 5.49
N LYS A 87 -12.13 -5.23 6.82
CA LYS A 87 -11.30 -4.19 7.43
C LYS A 87 -9.90 -4.71 7.67
N THR A 88 -8.92 -3.91 7.34
CA THR A 88 -7.50 -4.23 7.49
C THR A 88 -6.74 -2.92 7.69
N PHE A 89 -5.42 -2.99 7.60
CA PHE A 89 -4.56 -1.82 7.57
C PHE A 89 -3.66 -1.84 6.35
N GLN A 90 -3.14 -0.66 6.01
CA GLN A 90 -2.20 -0.43 4.93
C GLN A 90 -1.08 0.48 5.41
N ASP A 91 0.05 0.44 4.72
CA ASP A 91 1.01 1.54 4.68
C ASP A 91 0.93 2.26 3.32
N SER A 92 1.66 3.37 3.21
CA SER A 92 1.77 4.11 1.96
C SER A 92 2.89 3.53 1.11
N ALA A 93 2.61 3.19 -0.15
CA ALA A 93 3.65 2.90 -1.12
C ALA A 93 4.39 4.20 -1.49
N LEU A 94 5.71 4.22 -1.27
CA LEU A 94 6.51 5.43 -1.40
C LEU A 94 7.36 5.45 -2.67
N TRP A 95 7.46 6.62 -3.28
CA TRP A 95 8.59 6.96 -4.15
C TRP A 95 9.65 7.64 -3.33
N VAL A 96 10.81 6.99 -3.23
CA VAL A 96 11.90 7.45 -2.38
C VAL A 96 13.03 7.96 -3.25
N ALA A 97 13.50 9.17 -2.95
CA ALA A 97 14.71 9.75 -3.51
C ALA A 97 15.72 9.97 -2.39
N GLY A 98 17.00 9.69 -2.65
CA GLY A 98 18.07 10.05 -1.72
C GLY A 98 18.21 11.56 -1.60
N SER A 99 18.64 12.06 -0.44
CA SER A 99 18.85 13.50 -0.20
C SER A 99 19.89 14.16 -1.13
N HIS A 100 20.73 13.35 -1.78
CA HIS A 100 21.73 13.80 -2.75
C HIS A 100 21.17 14.02 -4.16
N VAL A 101 19.93 13.61 -4.43
CA VAL A 101 19.30 13.81 -5.72
C VAL A 101 19.02 15.30 -5.90
N ASN A 102 19.26 15.84 -7.10
CA ASN A 102 18.99 17.24 -7.37
C ASN A 102 17.49 17.55 -7.14
N ALA A 103 17.20 18.63 -6.40
CA ALA A 103 15.85 19.07 -6.08
C ALA A 103 14.98 19.29 -7.32
N ASP A 104 15.55 19.88 -8.39
CA ASP A 104 14.84 20.18 -9.63
C ASP A 104 14.38 18.89 -10.31
N ASN A 105 15.23 17.85 -10.33
CA ASN A 105 14.85 16.55 -10.90
C ASN A 105 13.67 15.91 -10.16
N VAL A 106 13.65 16.01 -8.82
CA VAL A 106 12.53 15.46 -8.03
C VAL A 106 11.25 16.28 -8.23
N TYR A 107 11.39 17.61 -8.30
CA TYR A 107 10.28 18.51 -8.60
C TYR A 107 9.69 18.20 -9.98
N ASP A 108 10.52 18.14 -11.02
CA ASP A 108 10.10 17.90 -12.40
C ASP A 108 9.45 16.53 -12.57
N ALA A 109 9.97 15.50 -11.88
CA ALA A 109 9.35 14.18 -11.88
C ALA A 109 7.91 14.24 -11.32
N LEU A 110 7.71 14.87 -10.16
CA LEU A 110 6.38 15.03 -9.57
C LEU A 110 5.47 15.89 -10.44
N ALA A 111 5.97 16.99 -10.97
CA ALA A 111 5.22 17.90 -11.82
C ALA A 111 4.71 17.20 -13.09
N ASN A 112 5.52 16.35 -13.71
CA ASN A 112 5.11 15.56 -14.86
C ASN A 112 4.09 14.46 -14.49
N ILE A 113 4.34 13.73 -13.40
CA ILE A 113 3.50 12.60 -12.97
C ILE A 113 2.09 13.06 -12.57
N TYR A 114 1.99 14.16 -11.83
CA TYR A 114 0.72 14.65 -11.28
C TYR A 114 -0.06 15.56 -12.26
N THR A 115 0.29 15.53 -13.55
CA THR A 115 -0.60 16.01 -14.62
C THR A 115 -1.79 15.05 -14.80
N PRO A 116 -2.92 15.51 -15.37
CA PRO A 116 -4.02 14.61 -15.76
C PRO A 116 -3.56 13.45 -16.66
N GLU A 117 -2.67 13.72 -17.61
CA GLU A 117 -2.10 12.74 -18.52
C GLU A 117 -1.18 11.75 -17.80
N GLY A 118 -0.34 12.25 -16.88
CA GLY A 118 0.57 11.45 -16.06
C GLY A 118 -0.20 10.49 -15.15
N LEU A 119 -1.19 10.98 -14.41
CA LEU A 119 -2.05 10.13 -13.56
C LEU A 119 -2.83 9.10 -14.39
N SER A 120 -3.35 9.50 -15.55
CA SER A 120 -4.02 8.58 -16.48
C SER A 120 -3.06 7.49 -16.98
N TYR A 121 -1.81 7.84 -17.29
CA TYR A 121 -0.79 6.87 -17.66
C TYR A 121 -0.50 5.88 -16.51
N MET A 122 -0.35 6.36 -15.28
CA MET A 122 -0.12 5.50 -14.11
C MET A 122 -1.25 4.48 -13.92
N VAL A 123 -2.50 4.88 -14.10
CA VAL A 123 -3.67 3.98 -14.02
C VAL A 123 -3.63 2.89 -15.11
N LYS A 124 -3.16 3.22 -16.32
CA LYS A 124 -2.98 2.23 -17.40
C LYS A 124 -1.90 1.20 -17.06
N VAL A 125 -0.83 1.62 -16.40
CA VAL A 125 0.24 0.72 -15.94
C VAL A 125 -0.25 -0.17 -14.80
N LYS A 126 -0.95 0.42 -13.81
CA LYS A 126 -1.47 -0.31 -12.65
C LYS A 126 -2.75 0.33 -12.14
N SER A 127 -3.82 -0.46 -12.05
CA SER A 127 -5.15 0.01 -11.61
C SER A 127 -5.16 0.60 -10.20
N THR A 128 -4.26 0.17 -9.31
CA THR A 128 -4.14 0.73 -7.95
C THR A 128 -3.73 2.20 -7.95
N ALA A 129 -3.15 2.72 -9.04
CA ALA A 129 -2.81 4.14 -9.15
C ALA A 129 -4.03 5.07 -9.15
N LYS A 130 -5.26 4.54 -9.24
CA LYS A 130 -6.51 5.31 -9.07
C LYS A 130 -6.62 5.98 -7.70
N SER A 131 -5.88 5.51 -6.69
CA SER A 131 -5.83 6.14 -5.37
C SER A 131 -4.86 7.32 -5.28
N MET A 132 -4.03 7.56 -6.31
CA MET A 132 -3.10 8.67 -6.31
C MET A 132 -3.85 10.00 -6.50
N SER A 133 -3.65 10.93 -5.58
CA SER A 133 -4.14 12.29 -5.69
C SER A 133 -3.18 13.28 -5.03
N ILE A 134 -3.36 14.57 -5.30
CA ILE A 134 -2.62 15.63 -4.60
C ILE A 134 -2.97 15.59 -3.12
N GLU A 135 -4.25 15.52 -2.78
CA GLU A 135 -4.76 15.59 -1.41
C GLU A 135 -4.22 14.46 -0.53
N GLY A 136 -4.04 13.27 -1.11
CA GLY A 136 -3.54 12.09 -0.42
C GLY A 136 -2.01 11.92 -0.45
N ALA A 137 -1.26 12.79 -1.15
CA ALA A 137 0.15 12.53 -1.48
C ALA A 137 1.08 12.42 -0.25
N LEU A 138 0.72 13.05 0.86
CA LEU A 138 1.51 13.08 2.10
C LEU A 138 0.91 12.25 3.24
N THR A 139 -0.19 11.54 2.97
CA THR A 139 -0.85 10.69 3.96
C THR A 139 0.06 9.52 4.36
N GLY A 140 0.25 9.33 5.66
CA GLY A 140 1.10 8.26 6.21
C GLY A 140 2.60 8.49 6.06
N ILE A 141 3.03 9.64 5.52
CA ILE A 141 4.46 9.97 5.40
C ILE A 141 4.98 10.49 6.74
N VAL A 142 5.75 9.65 7.42
CA VAL A 142 6.37 9.95 8.72
C VAL A 142 7.87 10.24 8.64
N THR A 143 8.40 10.33 7.42
CA THR A 143 9.83 10.57 7.13
C THR A 143 10.04 11.92 6.43
N PRO A 144 11.28 12.44 6.42
CA PRO A 144 11.60 13.66 5.70
C PRO A 144 11.28 13.54 4.20
N VAL A 145 10.59 14.56 3.68
CA VAL A 145 10.26 14.70 2.26
C VAL A 145 11.41 15.42 1.57
N HIS A 146 11.79 14.94 0.38
CA HIS A 146 12.85 15.53 -0.42
C HIS A 146 12.59 17.02 -0.73
N ALA A 147 13.63 17.87 -0.77
CA ALA A 147 13.48 19.33 -0.94
C ALA A 147 12.64 19.71 -2.17
N GLY A 148 12.90 19.09 -3.33
CA GLY A 148 12.09 19.30 -4.55
C GLY A 148 10.62 18.90 -4.39
N ALA A 149 10.35 17.83 -3.65
CA ALA A 149 8.99 17.39 -3.35
C ALA A 149 8.31 18.33 -2.36
N GLN A 150 9.02 18.85 -1.35
CA GLN A 150 8.47 19.85 -0.43
C GLN A 150 7.98 21.09 -1.19
N THR A 151 8.77 21.59 -2.14
CA THR A 151 8.38 22.74 -2.98
C THR A 151 7.12 22.41 -3.78
N PHE A 152 7.12 21.30 -4.52
CA PHE A 152 5.98 20.88 -5.33
C PHE A 152 4.69 20.77 -4.50
N TRP A 153 4.74 20.08 -3.36
CA TRP A 153 3.56 19.86 -2.52
C TRP A 153 3.03 21.15 -1.90
N LYS A 154 3.90 22.07 -1.47
CA LYS A 154 3.49 23.38 -0.96
C LYS A 154 2.78 24.20 -2.04
N GLU A 155 3.28 24.19 -3.27
CA GLU A 155 2.63 24.88 -4.41
C GLU A 155 1.27 24.27 -4.76
N LYS A 156 1.10 22.96 -4.54
CA LYS A 156 -0.19 22.27 -4.68
C LYS A 156 -1.11 22.41 -3.47
N GLY A 157 -0.75 23.26 -2.50
CA GLY A 157 -1.58 23.61 -1.36
C GLY A 157 -1.50 22.65 -0.17
N LEU A 158 -0.55 21.72 -0.16
CA LEU A 158 -0.33 20.82 0.97
C LEU A 158 0.58 21.44 2.03
N THR A 159 0.30 21.11 3.29
CA THR A 159 1.15 21.50 4.43
C THR A 159 2.15 20.39 4.74
N ILE A 160 3.43 20.75 4.85
CA ILE A 160 4.51 19.84 5.27
C ILE A 160 4.66 19.93 6.79
N THR A 161 4.60 18.80 7.48
CA THR A 161 4.78 18.74 8.94
C THR A 161 6.26 18.86 9.35
N GLY A 162 6.55 19.13 10.63
CA GLY A 162 7.93 19.20 11.12
C GLY A 162 8.74 17.92 10.86
N ALA A 163 8.13 16.75 11.10
CA ALA A 163 8.73 15.45 10.81
C ALA A 163 9.07 15.29 9.31
N GLN A 164 8.22 15.82 8.43
CA GLN A 164 8.42 15.78 6.98
C GLN A 164 9.42 16.84 6.48
N MET A 165 9.71 17.88 7.25
CA MET A 165 10.78 18.84 6.94
C MET A 165 12.17 18.27 7.27
N GLY A 166 12.26 17.24 8.13
CA GLY A 166 13.52 16.64 8.56
C GLY A 166 14.28 17.43 9.62
N HIS A 167 13.55 18.16 10.47
CA HIS A 167 14.06 18.87 11.65
C HIS A 167 13.88 18.06 12.93
#